data_AF-A0A9K3JNW1-F1
#
_entry.id   AF-A0A9K3JNW1-F1
#
_cell.length_a   1.000
_cell.length_b   1.000
_cell.length_c   1.000
_cell.angle_alpha   90.00
_cell.angle_beta   90.00
_cell.angle_gamma   90.00
#
_symmetry.space_group_name_H-M   'P 1'
#
loop_
_entity.id
_entity.type
_entity.pdbx_description
1 polymer ?
#
loop_
_entity_poly.entity_id
_entity_poly.type
_entity_poly.pdbx_seq_one_letter_code
_entity_poly.pdbx_strand_id
1 'polypeptide(L)'
;MKRAVELRSKLDNAEVSVSSYMFSAWGLMWDTIFKTTRGVPVMRSPLESLMPGMELHILVISAWADLLNYEEIFRQKGSIARLLCSVNMLVSMIIMTL
;
A
#
# COMPACT_ATOMS: atom_id res chain seq x y z
N MET A 1 -26.02 -0.15 2.07
CA MET A 1 -25.62 -0.22 0.65
C MET A 1 -24.10 -0.40 0.62
N LYS A 2 -23.57 -1.55 0.18
CA LYS A 2 -22.12 -1.72 -0.03
C LYS A 2 -21.77 -1.02 -1.33
N ARG A 3 -21.05 0.09 -1.28
CA ARG A 3 -20.52 0.72 -2.49
C ARG A 3 -19.50 -0.26 -3.06
N ALA A 4 -19.82 -0.91 -4.17
CA ALA A 4 -18.81 -1.67 -4.90
C ALA A 4 -17.73 -0.67 -5.30
N VAL A 5 -16.48 -0.95 -4.96
CA VAL A 5 -15.35 -0.21 -5.50
C VAL A 5 -15.29 -0.60 -6.97
N GLU A 6 -15.89 0.22 -7.83
CA GLU A 6 -15.69 0.11 -9.27
C GLU A 6 -14.31 0.67 -9.58
N LEU A 7 -13.34 -0.23 -9.77
CA LEU A 7 -12.10 0.13 -10.41
C LEU A 7 -12.45 0.58 -11.83
N ARG A 8 -12.28 1.87 -12.11
CA ARG A 8 -12.54 2.42 -13.44
C ARG A 8 -11.67 1.67 -14.46
N SER A 9 -12.24 1.39 -15.63
CA SER A 9 -11.52 0.72 -16.71
C SER A 9 -10.45 1.62 -17.37
N LYS A 10 -10.45 2.92 -17.07
CA LYS A 10 -9.48 3.90 -17.54
C LYS A 10 -9.04 4.79 -16.39
N LEU A 11 -7.74 5.00 -16.31
CA LEU A 11 -7.11 6.03 -15.48
C LEU A 11 -7.40 7.40 -16.09
N ASP A 12 -7.60 8.41 -15.24
CA ASP A 12 -7.60 9.80 -15.69
C ASP A 12 -6.17 10.32 -15.91
N ASN A 13 -6.04 11.50 -16.53
CA ASN A 13 -4.74 12.06 -16.86
C ASN A 13 -3.88 12.35 -15.62
N ALA A 14 -4.49 12.65 -14.47
CA ALA A 14 -3.76 12.88 -13.23
C ALA A 14 -3.22 11.55 -12.68
N GLU A 15 -4.02 10.50 -12.68
CA GLU A 15 -3.59 9.14 -12.30
C GLU A 15 -2.47 8.62 -13.20
N VAL A 16 -2.54 8.86 -14.52
CA VAL A 16 -1.45 8.53 -15.46
C VAL A 16 -0.18 9.32 -15.14
N SER A 17 -0.30 10.62 -14.88
CA SER A 17 0.86 11.47 -14.57
C SER A 17 1.52 11.07 -13.24
N VAL A 18 0.72 10.83 -12.21
CA VAL A 18 1.20 10.40 -10.88
C VAL A 18 1.86 9.03 -10.97
N SER A 19 1.23 8.05 -11.61
CA SER A 19 1.83 6.72 -11.77
C SER A 19 3.13 6.78 -12.58
N SER A 20 3.19 7.56 -13.66
CA SER A 20 4.42 7.75 -14.43
C SER A 20 5.55 8.36 -13.59
N TYR A 21 5.26 9.27 -12.68
CA TYR A 21 6.27 9.85 -11.79
C TYR A 21 6.71 8.88 -10.68
N MET A 22 5.75 8.18 -10.08
CA MET A 22 5.99 7.17 -9.04
C MET A 22 6.88 6.03 -9.54
N PHE A 23 6.64 5.56 -10.76
CA PHE A 23 7.41 4.47 -11.39
C PHE A 23 8.52 4.98 -12.32
N SER A 24 8.81 6.27 -12.33
CA SER A 24 9.96 6.78 -13.08
C SER A 24 11.26 6.35 -12.41
N ALA A 25 12.25 5.99 -13.22
CA ALA A 25 13.62 5.70 -12.78
C ALA A 25 14.39 6.94 -12.28
N TRP A 26 13.69 8.03 -11.98
CA TRP A 26 14.27 9.30 -11.56
C TRP A 26 14.20 9.43 -10.04
N GLY A 27 15.36 9.52 -9.38
CA GLY A 27 15.48 9.65 -7.93
C GLY A 27 16.32 8.54 -7.30
N LEU A 28 16.51 8.59 -5.98
CA LEU A 28 17.25 7.57 -5.24
C LEU A 28 16.31 6.42 -4.86
N MET A 29 16.85 5.20 -4.83
CA MET A 29 16.06 3.99 -4.53
C MET A 29 15.34 4.07 -3.17
N TRP A 30 15.95 4.79 -2.22
CA TRP A 30 15.51 4.94 -0.83
C TRP A 30 14.65 6.19 -0.60
N ASP A 31 14.36 6.96 -1.65
CA ASP A 31 13.48 8.12 -1.52
C ASP A 31 12.09 7.66 -1.09
N THR A 32 11.58 8.27 -0.02
CA THR A 32 10.20 8.05 0.42
C THR A 32 9.26 8.76 -0.55
N ILE A 33 8.47 7.98 -1.29
CA ILE A 33 7.49 8.51 -2.26
C ILE A 33 6.17 8.84 -1.57
N PHE A 34 5.77 8.03 -0.59
CA PHE A 34 4.61 8.33 0.26
C PHE A 34 4.78 7.78 1.67
N LYS A 35 4.00 8.33 2.59
CA LYS A 35 3.93 7.91 3.99
C LYS A 35 2.46 7.81 4.38
N THR A 36 2.06 6.70 4.99
CA THR A 36 0.70 6.56 5.50
C THR A 36 0.48 7.52 6.68
N THR A 37 -0.79 7.81 7.02
CA THR A 37 -1.14 8.64 8.19
C THR A 37 -0.56 8.09 9.50
N ARG A 38 -0.40 6.76 9.61
CA ARG A 38 0.22 6.10 10.77
C ARG A 38 1.74 5.96 10.66
N GLY A 39 2.31 6.47 9.59
CA GLY A 39 3.73 6.73 9.47
C GLY A 39 4.55 5.66 8.78
N VAL A 40 3.92 4.67 8.11
CA VAL A 40 4.63 3.67 7.32
C VAL A 40 5.18 4.35 6.06
N PRO A 41 6.51 4.45 5.89
CA PRO A 41 7.10 5.00 4.68
C PRO A 41 7.10 3.95 3.58
N VAL A 42 6.84 4.38 2.35
CA VAL A 42 7.04 3.55 1.17
C VAL A 42 8.05 4.22 0.26
N MET A 43 9.14 3.50 0.06
CA MET A 43 10.29 3.93 -0.73
C MET A 43 10.07 3.60 -2.20
N ARG A 44 10.84 4.26 -3.07
CA ARG A 44 10.78 4.10 -4.53
C ARG A 44 10.98 2.65 -4.98
N SER A 45 12.08 2.03 -4.59
CA SER A 45 12.41 0.67 -5.03
C SER A 45 11.33 -0.37 -4.69
N PRO A 46 10.74 -0.40 -3.47
CA PRO A 46 9.58 -1.22 -3.20
C PRO A 46 8.38 -0.99 -4.13
N LEU A 47 8.11 0.26 -4.52
CA LEU A 47 6.96 0.57 -5.39
C LEU A 47 7.11 0.04 -6.80
N GLU A 48 8.33 -0.06 -7.32
CA GLU A 48 8.59 -0.64 -8.64
C GLU A 48 8.02 -2.06 -8.77
N SER A 49 7.85 -2.79 -7.66
CA SER A 49 7.17 -4.11 -7.66
C SER A 49 5.69 -4.09 -8.06
N LEU A 50 5.06 -2.91 -8.18
CA LEU A 50 3.72 -2.78 -8.76
C LEU A 50 3.72 -2.86 -10.29
N MET A 51 4.90 -2.87 -10.94
CA MET A 51 4.99 -3.06 -12.38
C MET A 51 4.51 -4.48 -12.78
N PRO A 52 3.88 -4.62 -13.97
CA PRO A 52 3.40 -5.92 -14.43
C PRO A 52 4.51 -6.97 -14.51
N GLY A 53 4.21 -8.19 -14.03
CA GLY A 53 5.14 -9.32 -14.08
C GLY A 53 6.14 -9.39 -12.93
N MET A 54 6.07 -8.47 -11.96
CA MET A 54 6.90 -8.50 -10.75
C MET A 54 6.17 -9.12 -9.57
N GLU A 55 6.94 -9.75 -8.66
CA GLU A 55 6.44 -10.13 -7.34
C GLU A 55 6.30 -8.89 -6.46
N LEU A 56 5.16 -8.75 -5.79
CA LEU A 56 4.86 -7.57 -4.98
C LEU A 56 5.75 -7.50 -3.75
N HIS A 57 6.42 -6.37 -3.56
CA HIS A 57 7.35 -6.17 -2.45
C HIS A 57 6.61 -6.06 -1.11
N ILE A 58 7.18 -6.67 -0.08
CA ILE A 58 6.62 -6.76 1.27
C ILE A 58 6.22 -5.40 1.89
N LEU A 59 7.01 -4.36 1.64
CA LEU A 59 6.73 -3.01 2.14
C LEU A 59 5.49 -2.38 1.49
N VAL A 60 5.21 -2.71 0.23
CA VAL A 60 3.98 -2.27 -0.45
C VAL A 60 2.78 -2.93 0.22
N ILE A 61 2.84 -4.25 0.46
CA ILE A 61 1.79 -5.00 1.17
C ILE A 61 1.55 -4.41 2.56
N SER A 62 2.61 -4.15 3.33
CA SER A 62 2.51 -3.56 4.66
C SER A 62 1.85 -2.18 4.65
N ALA A 63 2.17 -1.32 3.67
CA ALA A 63 1.58 0.00 3.57
C ALA A 63 0.09 -0.04 3.19
N TRP A 64 -0.30 -0.94 2.28
CA TRP A 64 -1.71 -1.16 1.95
C TRP A 64 -2.50 -1.73 3.14
N ALA A 65 -1.93 -2.71 3.85
CA ALA A 65 -2.53 -3.24 5.07
C ALA A 65 -2.72 -2.13 6.12
N ASP A 66 -1.72 -1.27 6.28
CA ASP A 66 -1.80 -0.12 7.18
C ASP A 66 -2.92 0.85 6.78
N LEU A 67 -2.98 1.25 5.51
CA LEU A 67 -4.02 2.13 5.01
C LEU A 67 -5.43 1.53 5.20
N LEU A 68 -5.63 0.28 4.82
CA LEU A 68 -6.94 -0.38 4.92
C LEU A 68 -7.37 -0.59 6.37
N ASN A 69 -6.44 -0.91 7.27
CA ASN A 69 -6.71 -0.98 8.71
C ASN A 69 -7.02 0.40 9.32
N TYR A 70 -6.54 1.49 8.73
CA TYR A 70 -6.92 2.84 9.15
C TYR A 70 -8.35 3.15 8.71
N GLU A 71 -8.70 2.82 7.47
CA GLU A 71 -10.07 3.01 6.94
C GLU A 71 -11.13 2.20 7.70
N GLU A 72 -10.74 1.08 8.32
CA GLU A 72 -11.60 0.26 9.16
C GLU A 72 -12.21 1.02 10.35
N ILE A 73 -11.57 2.11 10.79
CA ILE A 73 -12.11 3.03 11.82
C ILE A 73 -13.42 3.68 11.35
N PHE A 74 -13.59 3.88 10.03
CA PHE A 74 -14.75 4.50 9.43
C PHE A 74 -15.80 3.48 8.94
N ARG A 75 -15.67 2.20 9.31
CA ARG A 75 -16.61 1.16 8.88
C ARG A 75 -18.03 1.41 9.36
N GLN A 76 -19.00 0.86 8.63
CA GLN A 76 -20.40 0.88 9.06
C GLN A 76 -20.58 0.08 10.36
N LYS A 77 -21.29 0.66 11.33
CA LYS A 77 -21.60 -0.01 12.60
C LYS A 77 -22.35 -1.32 12.34
N GLY A 78 -21.90 -2.41 12.96
CA GLY A 78 -22.47 -3.75 12.77
C GLY A 78 -21.95 -4.52 11.55
N SER A 79 -21.09 -3.92 10.72
CA SER A 79 -20.39 -4.66 9.68
C SER A 79 -19.26 -5.53 10.26
N ILE A 80 -18.92 -6.62 9.57
CA ILE A 80 -17.84 -7.53 9.95
C ILE A 80 -16.51 -6.79 9.86
N ALA A 81 -15.72 -6.87 10.92
CA ALA A 81 -14.42 -6.24 10.96
C ALA A 81 -13.44 -6.91 9.98
N ARG A 82 -12.69 -6.11 9.21
CA ARG A 82 -11.70 -6.61 8.24
C ARG A 82 -10.34 -6.00 8.54
N LEU A 83 -9.60 -6.66 9.43
CA LEU A 83 -8.23 -6.29 9.72
C LEU A 83 -7.27 -7.15 8.88
N LEU A 84 -6.29 -6.49 8.29
CA LEU A 84 -5.20 -7.10 7.54
C LEU A 84 -3.94 -7.12 8.39
N CYS A 85 -3.19 -8.22 8.34
CA CYS A 85 -1.90 -8.27 9.03
C CYS A 85 -0.88 -7.43 8.26
N SER A 86 -0.23 -6.45 8.90
CA SER A 86 0.94 -5.82 8.29
C SER A 86 2.10 -6.80 8.37
N VAL A 87 2.90 -6.89 7.30
CA VAL A 87 3.98 -7.89 7.27
C VAL A 87 5.10 -7.55 8.25
N ASN A 88 5.18 -6.30 8.70
CA ASN A 88 6.08 -5.90 9.78
C ASN A 88 5.79 -6.65 11.10
N MET A 89 4.54 -7.04 11.36
CA MET A 89 4.20 -7.92 12.50
C MET A 89 4.78 -9.33 12.34
N LEU A 90 4.85 -9.84 11.09
CA LEU A 90 5.46 -11.14 10.80
C LEU A 90 6.98 -11.10 10.93
N VAL A 91 7.62 -10.00 10.48
CA VAL A 91 9.07 -9.80 10.65
C VAL A 91 9.44 -9.66 12.13
N SER A 92 8.67 -8.91 12.94
CA SER A 92 8.91 -8.82 14.38
C SER A 92 8.72 -10.14 15.10
N MET A 93 7.72 -10.96 14.69
CA MET A 93 7.54 -12.29 15.24
C MET A 93 8.71 -13.22 14.90
N ILE A 94 9.23 -13.19 13.67
CA ILE A 94 10.40 -13.99 13.28
C ILE A 94 11.65 -13.55 14.07
N ILE A 95 11.87 -12.25 14.26
CA ILE A 95 13.01 -11.74 15.05
C ILE A 95 12.87 -12.06 16.54
N MET A 96 11.65 -12.10 17.10
CA MET A 96 11.44 -12.47 18.51
C MET A 96 11.52 -13.98 18.78
N THR A 97 11.54 -14.81 17.74
CA THR A 97 11.60 -16.28 17.87
C THR A 97 13.01 -16.82 17.55
N LEU A 98 13.97 -15.93 17.26
CA LEU A 98 15.40 -16.22 17.08
C LEU A 98 16.20 -15.58 18.22
#